data_AF-A0A434D0Z6-F1
#
_entry.id   AF-A0A434D0Z6-F1
#
_cell.length_a   1.000
_cell.length_b   1.000
_cell.length_c   1.000
_cell.angle_alpha   90.00
_cell.angle_beta   90.00
_cell.angle_gamma   90.00
#
_symmetry.space_group_name_H-M   'P 1'
#
loop_
_entity.id
_entity.type
_entity.pdbx_description
1 polymer ?
#
loop_
_entity_poly.entity_id
_entity_poly.type
_entity_poly.pdbx_seq_one_letter_code
_entity_poly.pdbx_strand_id
1 'polypeptide(L)' 'WEVWGTYEHHLTRSGADWSVDGFTFRMTHERGNPWVKTTPG' A
#
# COMPACT_ATOMS: atom_id res chain seq x y z
N TRP A 1 10.13 -10.18 -4.90
CA TRP A 1 10.21 -8.75 -5.22
C TRP A 1 9.95 -7.99 -3.93
N GLU A 2 10.75 -6.98 -3.62
CA GLU A 2 10.61 -6.15 -2.42
C GLU A 2 10.17 -4.74 -2.84
N VAL A 3 9.21 -4.17 -2.11
CA VAL A 3 8.73 -2.81 -2.31
C VAL A 3 8.78 -2.05 -0.99
N TRP A 4 9.20 -0.80 -1.05
CA TRP A 4 9.19 0.14 0.06
C TRP A 4 8.42 1.38 -0.34
N GLY A 5 7.81 2.02 0.64
CA GLY A 5 6.96 3.17 0.43
C GLY A 5 6.31 3.61 1.72
N THR A 6 5.40 4.57 1.59
CA THR A 6 4.61 5.05 2.71
C THR A 6 3.18 4.55 2.58
N TYR A 7 2.56 4.26 3.72
CA TYR A 7 1.13 4.03 3.80
C TYR A 7 0.45 5.32 4.19
N GLU A 8 -0.52 5.74 3.40
CA GLU A 8 -1.46 6.79 3.73
C GLU A 8 -2.78 6.13 4.12
N HIS A 9 -3.20 6.35 5.36
CA HIS A 9 -4.51 5.94 5.85
C HIS A 9 -5.36 7.19 6.01
N HIS A 10 -6.56 7.15 5.43
CA HIS A 10 -7.62 8.08 5.75
C HIS A 10 -8.51 7.43 6.80
N LEU A 11 -8.79 8.20 7.85
CA LEU A 11 -9.59 7.77 8.97
C LEU A 11 -10.81 8.68 9.05
N THR A 12 -11.98 8.07 9.11
CA THR A 12 -13.23 8.78 9.39
C THR A 12 -13.73 8.42 10.77
N ARG A 13 -14.29 9.41 11.47
CA ARG A 13 -14.85 9.25 12.81
C ARG A 13 -16.36 9.20 12.71
N SER A 14 -16.97 8.20 13.35
CA SER A 14 -18.42 8.13 13.53
C SER A 14 -18.73 7.94 15.01
N GLY A 15 -19.31 8.97 15.63
CA GLY A 15 -19.53 9.00 17.07
C GLY A 15 -18.22 8.88 17.86
N ALA A 16 -18.11 7.80 18.66
CA ALA A 16 -16.93 7.52 19.47
C ALA A 16 -15.84 6.71 18.73
N ASP A 17 -16.17 6.12 17.59
CA ASP A 17 -15.32 5.15 16.91
C ASP A 17 -14.58 5.77 15.71
N TRP A 18 -13.42 5.18 15.41
CA TRP A 18 -12.64 5.48 14.21
C TRP A 18 -12.67 4.28 13.26
N SER A 19 -12.75 4.56 11.96
CA SER A 19 -12.66 3.55 10.91
C SER A 19 -11.77 4.04 9.77
N VAL A 20 -11.12 3.12 9.07
CA VAL A 20 -10.37 3.43 7.84
C VAL A 20 -11.36 3.47 6.69
N ASP A 21 -11.50 4.61 6.03
CA ASP A 21 -12.33 4.77 4.83
C ASP A 21 -11.50 4.95 3.56
N GLY A 22 -10.18 5.14 3.70
CA GLY A 22 -9.24 5.18 2.59
C GLY A 22 -7.88 4.62 2.99
N PHE A 23 -7.26 3.87 2.09
CA PHE A 23 -5.92 3.34 2.27
C PHE A 23 -5.17 3.35 0.94
N THR A 24 -3.97 3.94 0.94
CA THR A 24 -3.13 4.00 -0.24
C THR A 24 -1.70 3.69 0.15
N PHE A 25 -1.10 2.71 -0.53
CA PHE A 25 0.34 2.51 -0.50
C PHE A 25 0.99 3.34 -1.60
N ARG A 26 1.82 4.32 -1.21
CA ARG A 26 2.65 5.10 -2.12
C ARG A 26 4.05 4.51 -2.13
N MET A 27 4.30 3.71 -3.15
CA MET A 27 5.58 3.08 -3.38
C MET A 27 6.63 4.11 -3.81
N THR A 28 7.81 4.07 -3.18
CA THR A 28 8.92 4.98 -3.49
C THR A 28 10.14 4.26 -4.02
N HIS A 29 10.34 3.00 -3.63
CA HIS A 29 11.46 2.18 -4.08
C HIS A 29 11.02 0.73 -4.29
N GLU A 30 11.62 0.07 -5.26
CA GLU A 30 11.53 -1.39 -5.45
C GLU A 30 12.89 -2.01 -5.68
N ARG A 31 13.01 -3.29 -5.34
CA ARG A 31 14.14 -4.14 -5.70
C ARG A 31 13.70 -5.58 -5.92
N GLY A 32 14.22 -6.21 -6.96
CA GLY A 32 14.06 -7.63 -7.20
C GLY A 32 14.38 -8.02 -8.62
N ASN A 33 14.19 -9.30 -8.96
CA ASN A 33 14.27 -9.77 -10.34
C ASN A 33 13.01 -9.35 -11.12
N PRO A 34 13.12 -8.53 -12.18
CA PRO A 34 11.96 -8.06 -12.97
C PRO A 34 11.10 -9.18 -13.54
N TRP A 35 11.70 -10.36 -13.80
CA TRP A 35 10.98 -11.53 -14.26
C TRP A 35 9.88 -11.96 -13.27
N VAL A 36 10.15 -11.89 -11.96
CA VAL A 36 9.17 -12.28 -10.92
C VAL A 36 7.89 -11.43 -10.94
N LYS A 37 7.96 -10.17 -11.41
CA LYS A 37 6.79 -9.27 -11.52
C LYS A 37 6.03 -9.46 -12.83
N THR A 38 6.73 -9.91 -13.88
CA THR A 38 6.24 -9.89 -15.26
C THR A 38 5.90 -11.27 -15.81
N THR A 39 6.22 -12.34 -15.08
CA THR A 39 5.78 -13.70 -15.41
C THR A 39 4.25 -13.76 -15.35
N PRO A 40 3.57 -14.10 -16.45
CA PRO A 40 2.14 -14.40 -16.43
C PRO A 40 1.87 -15.61 -15.52
N GLY A 41 0.84 -15.51 -14.68
CA GLY A 41 0.30 -16.63 -13.91
C GLY A 41 -0.67 -17.48 -14.71
#